data_AF-A0A1C2XQY9-F1
#
_entry.id   AF-A0A1C2XQY9-F1
#
_cell.length_a   1.000
_cell.length_b   1.000
_cell.length_c   1.000
_cell.angle_alpha   90.00
_cell.angle_beta   90.00
_cell.angle_gamma   90.00
#
_symmetry.space_group_name_H-M   'P 1'
#
loop_
_entity.id
_entity.type
_entity.pdbx_description
1 polymer ?
#
loop_
_entity_poly.entity_id
_entity_poly.type
_entity_poly.pdbx_seq_one_letter_code
_entity_poly.pdbx_strand_id
1 'polypeptide(L)'
;MQQKKRPENLRYVLPNCYYCLKRYWLGQIYPMFCNKIRKYSKNRLDPFNLCPNTLIVWFFIPPYRAIGIAFHGLQDISVFIRQQMEPNQTIFLMFKILELRPPFPLTLLTIFVSLGLVFTDGANKIVRAVRSEYENIKPRDETVMPYPDPFSLTPRMSIYYPVLDDRTSIGFLTIDFRHFELSIKQALEPNNNIRSLIRFVDIYSPFPLQLGFMLVSIGLFLCGIIYRFCQSQKQELLEEIKGAIS
;
A
#
# COMPACT_ATOMS: atom_id res chain seq x y z
N MET A 1 37.69 47.70 -74.74
CA MET A 1 37.29 48.08 -73.37
C MET A 1 36.77 46.85 -72.64
N GLN A 2 37.61 46.20 -71.84
CA GLN A 2 37.24 45.04 -71.03
C GLN A 2 36.72 45.53 -69.67
N GLN A 3 35.44 45.25 -69.36
CA GLN A 3 34.89 45.50 -68.04
C GLN A 3 35.21 44.33 -67.10
N LYS A 4 35.95 44.68 -66.05
CA LYS A 4 36.46 43.85 -64.95
C LYS A 4 35.28 43.35 -64.09
N LYS A 5 34.95 42.05 -64.17
CA LYS A 5 34.02 41.40 -63.23
C LYS A 5 34.63 41.38 -61.83
N ARG A 6 33.93 41.95 -60.84
CA ARG A 6 34.26 41.84 -59.42
C ARG A 6 33.95 40.41 -58.93
N PRO A 7 34.75 39.83 -58.04
CA PRO A 7 34.43 38.54 -57.43
C PRO A 7 33.31 38.73 -56.39
N GLU A 8 32.29 37.89 -56.48
CA GLU A 8 31.26 37.74 -55.46
C GLU A 8 31.88 37.12 -54.20
N ASN A 9 31.82 37.86 -53.09
CA ASN A 9 32.20 37.37 -51.77
C ASN A 9 31.17 36.33 -51.30
N LEU A 10 31.44 35.05 -51.56
CA LEU A 10 30.80 33.94 -50.86
C LEU A 10 31.27 33.92 -49.40
N ARG A 11 30.58 34.69 -48.55
CA ARG A 11 30.65 34.50 -47.09
C ARG A 11 29.95 33.19 -46.75
N TYR A 12 30.73 32.13 -46.59
CA TYR A 12 30.28 30.92 -45.92
C TYR A 12 29.96 31.27 -44.45
N VAL A 13 28.69 31.54 -44.16
CA VAL A 13 28.19 31.59 -42.78
C VAL A 13 28.10 30.14 -42.33
N LEU A 14 29.19 29.64 -41.73
CA LEU A 14 29.19 28.36 -41.03
C LEU A 14 28.02 28.37 -40.03
N PRO A 15 27.10 27.39 -40.07
CA PRO A 15 26.02 27.33 -39.10
C PRO A 15 26.65 27.25 -37.72
N ASN A 16 26.30 28.24 -36.88
CA ASN A 16 26.82 28.41 -35.54
C ASN A 16 26.72 27.06 -34.80
N CYS A 17 27.84 26.51 -34.32
CA CYS A 17 27.91 25.16 -33.73
C CYS A 17 26.81 24.91 -32.70
N TYR A 18 26.38 25.96 -32.00
CA TYR A 18 25.24 25.97 -31.10
C TYR A 18 23.92 25.47 -31.73
N TYR A 19 23.60 25.87 -32.96
CA TYR A 19 22.39 25.43 -33.66
C TYR A 19 22.46 23.95 -34.06
N CYS A 20 23.63 23.47 -34.50
CA CYS A 20 23.85 22.06 -34.78
C CYS A 20 23.75 21.21 -33.50
N LEU A 21 24.35 21.67 -32.40
CA LEU A 21 24.30 20.99 -31.11
C LEU A 21 22.87 20.97 -30.54
N LYS A 22 22.16 22.10 -30.61
CA LYS A 22 20.75 22.21 -30.18
C LYS A 22 19.83 21.30 -31.01
N ARG A 23 20.03 21.25 -32.34
CA ARG A 23 19.26 20.38 -33.24
C ARG A 23 19.56 18.90 -32.98
N TYR A 24 20.81 18.54 -32.71
CA TYR A 24 21.21 17.19 -32.36
C TYR A 24 20.65 16.75 -30.98
N TRP A 25 20.72 17.66 -30.00
CA TRP A 25 20.16 17.43 -28.67
C TRP A 25 18.64 17.24 -28.71
N LEU A 26 17.91 18.10 -29.43
CA LEU A 26 16.46 17.99 -29.61
C LEU A 26 16.04 16.79 -30.47
N GLY A 27 16.86 16.41 -31.47
CA GLY A 27 16.51 15.38 -32.44
C GLY A 27 16.83 13.95 -32.00
N GLN A 28 17.89 13.73 -31.22
CA GLN A 28 18.34 12.38 -30.84
C GLN A 28 18.40 12.16 -29.33
N ILE A 29 19.02 13.07 -28.58
CA ILE A 29 19.29 12.86 -27.14
C ILE A 29 18.02 13.04 -26.32
N TYR A 30 17.27 14.12 -26.55
CA TYR A 30 16.02 14.42 -25.86
C TYR A 30 14.98 13.30 -26.02
N PRO A 31 14.64 12.81 -27.23
CA PRO A 31 13.67 11.72 -27.36
C PRO A 31 14.17 10.40 -26.76
N MET A 32 15.48 10.09 -26.81
CA MET A 32 16.03 8.92 -26.11
C MET A 32 15.87 9.05 -24.60
N PHE A 33 16.22 10.20 -24.03
CA PHE A 33 16.11 10.46 -22.60
C PHE A 33 14.64 10.44 -22.15
N CYS A 34 13.75 11.10 -22.89
CA CYS A 34 12.31 11.05 -22.67
C CYS A 34 11.75 9.63 -22.78
N ASN A 35 12.19 8.82 -23.75
CA ASN A 35 11.77 7.42 -23.85
C ASN A 35 12.29 6.57 -22.69
N LYS A 36 13.51 6.83 -22.21
CA LYS A 36 14.09 6.13 -21.06
C LYS A 36 13.35 6.50 -19.78
N ILE A 37 13.08 7.79 -19.54
CA ILE A 37 12.24 8.27 -18.44
C ILE A 37 10.83 7.71 -18.58
N ARG A 38 10.22 7.75 -19.77
CA ARG A 38 8.87 7.24 -20.00
C ARG A 38 8.78 5.76 -19.74
N LYS A 39 9.77 4.96 -20.17
CA LYS A 39 9.83 3.52 -19.88
C LYS A 39 10.05 3.26 -18.39
N TYR A 40 10.92 4.04 -17.76
CA TYR A 40 11.17 3.98 -16.32
C TYR A 40 9.90 4.29 -15.51
N SER A 41 9.24 5.40 -15.83
CA SER A 41 7.99 5.82 -15.19
C SER A 41 6.84 4.88 -15.54
N LYS A 42 6.72 4.38 -16.77
CA LYS A 42 5.66 3.43 -17.18
C LYS A 42 5.72 2.14 -16.37
N ASN A 43 6.93 1.61 -16.12
CA ASN A 43 7.09 0.40 -15.33
C ASN A 43 6.81 0.63 -13.83
N ARG A 44 7.07 1.84 -13.31
CA ARG A 44 6.84 2.20 -11.89
C ARG A 44 5.42 2.71 -11.60
N LEU A 45 4.74 3.27 -12.60
CA LEU A 45 3.37 3.77 -12.53
C LEU A 45 2.35 2.74 -13.05
N ASP A 46 2.75 1.48 -13.22
CA ASP A 46 1.78 0.42 -13.49
C ASP A 46 0.83 0.35 -12.28
N PRO A 47 -0.48 0.59 -12.46
CA PRO A 47 -1.44 0.60 -11.36
C PRO A 47 -1.45 -0.71 -10.57
N PHE A 48 -1.07 -1.83 -11.20
CA PHE A 48 -0.98 -3.13 -10.51
C PHE A 48 0.27 -3.29 -9.65
N ASN A 49 1.36 -2.56 -9.96
CA ASN A 49 2.55 -2.50 -9.11
C ASN A 49 2.34 -1.61 -7.88
N LEU A 50 1.34 -0.73 -7.93
CA LEU A 50 0.93 0.15 -6.84
C LEU A 50 -0.24 -0.44 -6.03
N CYS A 51 -0.68 -1.66 -6.32
CA CYS A 51 -1.66 -2.34 -5.48
C CYS A 51 -1.08 -2.59 -4.08
N PRO A 52 -1.93 -2.60 -3.03
CA PRO A 52 -1.49 -3.00 -1.71
C PRO A 52 -0.82 -4.38 -1.76
N ASN A 53 0.29 -4.51 -1.04
CA ASN A 53 1.02 -5.77 -0.96
C ASN A 53 0.72 -6.52 0.35
N THR A 54 0.15 -5.83 1.34
CA THR A 54 -0.18 -6.43 2.63
C THR A 54 -1.47 -5.88 3.22
N LEU A 55 -2.30 -6.79 3.68
CA LEU A 55 -3.42 -6.53 4.58
C LEU A 55 -3.08 -7.14 5.94
N ILE A 56 -3.18 -6.39 7.04
CA ILE A 56 -2.89 -6.89 8.38
C ILE A 56 -4.07 -6.62 9.28
N VAL A 57 -4.52 -7.64 10.01
CA VAL A 57 -5.54 -7.51 11.04
C VAL A 57 -4.90 -7.66 12.41
N TRP A 58 -5.06 -6.63 13.23
CA TRP A 58 -4.43 -6.47 14.53
C TRP A 58 -5.40 -6.77 15.67
N PHE A 59 -5.04 -7.71 16.52
CA PHE A 59 -5.70 -8.02 17.78
C PHE A 59 -4.89 -7.38 18.91
N PHE A 60 -5.48 -6.38 19.57
CA PHE A 60 -4.80 -5.60 20.61
C PHE A 60 -4.78 -6.38 21.92
N ILE A 61 -3.60 -6.48 22.51
CA ILE A 61 -3.38 -7.02 23.85
C ILE A 61 -2.89 -5.85 24.70
N PRO A 62 -3.76 -5.20 25.47
CA PRO A 62 -3.38 -4.05 26.28
C PRO A 62 -2.25 -4.42 27.26
N PRO A 63 -1.38 -3.46 27.61
CA PRO A 63 -1.47 -2.03 27.30
C PRO A 63 -0.80 -1.60 25.97
N TYR A 64 0.22 -2.31 25.48
CA TYR A 64 1.08 -1.81 24.39
C TYR A 64 1.50 -2.88 23.36
N ARG A 65 0.75 -3.99 23.31
CA ARG A 65 1.05 -5.12 22.41
C ARG A 65 -0.11 -5.35 21.44
N ALA A 66 0.21 -5.91 20.28
CA ALA A 66 -0.80 -6.43 19.39
C ALA A 66 -0.26 -7.66 18.64
N ILE A 67 -1.14 -8.60 18.32
CA ILE A 67 -0.85 -9.71 17.42
C ILE A 67 -1.48 -9.36 16.07
N GLY A 68 -0.69 -9.39 15.00
CA GLY A 68 -1.13 -9.08 13.65
C GLY A 68 -1.11 -10.32 12.77
N ILE A 69 -2.21 -10.62 12.11
CA ILE A 69 -2.25 -11.59 11.00
C ILE A 69 -2.11 -10.81 9.71
N ALA A 70 -1.02 -11.02 8.99
CA ALA A 70 -0.70 -10.35 7.75
C ALA A 70 -0.90 -11.28 6.55
N PHE A 71 -1.67 -10.82 5.59
CA PHE A 71 -1.93 -11.47 4.31
C PHE A 71 -1.06 -10.82 3.25
N HIS A 72 -0.12 -11.59 2.68
CA HIS A 72 0.74 -11.16 1.57
C HIS A 72 0.17 -11.59 0.22
N GLY A 73 -0.60 -12.67 0.22
CA GLY A 73 -1.27 -13.22 -0.94
C GLY A 73 -2.34 -14.23 -0.49
N LEU A 74 -2.77 -15.07 -1.42
CA LEU A 74 -3.79 -16.09 -1.14
C LEU A 74 -3.25 -17.36 -0.49
N GLN A 75 -1.92 -17.52 -0.47
CA GLN A 75 -1.24 -18.70 0.07
C GLN A 75 -0.04 -18.29 0.93
N ASP A 76 -0.01 -17.04 1.37
CA ASP A 76 1.08 -16.52 2.19
C ASP A 76 0.49 -15.63 3.29
N ILE A 77 0.55 -16.19 4.51
CA ILE A 77 0.11 -15.55 5.74
C ILE A 77 1.29 -15.52 6.69
N SER A 78 1.53 -14.37 7.31
CA SER A 78 2.48 -14.26 8.40
C SER A 78 1.84 -13.70 9.67
N VAL A 79 2.36 -14.12 10.81
CA VAL A 79 1.92 -13.64 12.12
C VAL A 79 3.02 -12.78 12.71
N PHE A 80 2.63 -11.57 13.11
CA PHE A 80 3.51 -10.59 13.74
C PHE A 80 3.10 -10.35 15.19
N ILE A 81 4.07 -10.20 16.08
CA ILE A 81 3.84 -9.45 17.32
C ILE A 81 4.34 -8.02 17.12
N ARG A 82 3.52 -7.07 17.53
CA ARG A 82 3.86 -5.66 17.60
C ARG A 82 4.05 -5.25 19.06
N GLN A 83 5.16 -4.58 19.33
CA GLN A 83 5.52 -4.01 20.62
C GLN A 83 5.79 -2.52 20.45
N GLN A 84 5.16 -1.68 21.27
CA GLN A 84 5.47 -0.25 21.33
C GLN A 84 6.85 -0.03 21.96
N MET A 85 7.65 0.87 21.36
CA MET A 85 8.98 1.22 21.87
C MET A 85 8.96 2.52 22.69
N GLU A 86 8.26 3.54 22.21
CA GLU A 86 8.20 4.85 22.87
C GLU A 86 6.88 5.05 23.60
N PRO A 87 6.85 5.72 24.76
CA PRO A 87 5.59 6.01 25.48
C PRO A 87 4.60 6.84 24.64
N ASN A 88 5.09 7.57 23.63
CA ASN A 88 4.31 8.45 22.77
C ASN A 88 3.48 7.74 21.67
N GLN A 89 3.47 6.41 21.62
CA GLN A 89 2.67 5.61 20.67
C GLN A 89 2.99 5.90 19.17
N THR A 90 4.20 6.37 18.90
CA THR A 90 4.71 6.78 17.59
C THR A 90 5.44 5.64 16.88
N ILE A 91 6.29 4.93 17.61
CA ILE A 91 7.17 3.90 17.06
C ILE A 91 6.82 2.54 17.65
N PHE A 92 6.61 1.57 16.76
CA PHE A 92 6.39 0.18 17.11
C PHE A 92 7.39 -0.74 16.38
N LEU A 93 7.83 -1.78 17.06
CA LEU A 93 8.56 -2.88 16.45
C LEU A 93 7.60 -4.04 16.15
N MET A 94 7.73 -4.59 14.96
CA MET A 94 7.03 -5.77 14.51
C MET A 94 8.03 -6.92 14.35
N PHE A 95 7.75 -8.03 15.02
CA PHE A 95 8.53 -9.25 14.95
C PHE A 95 7.72 -10.32 14.22
N LYS A 96 8.24 -10.84 13.11
CA LYS A 96 7.65 -11.98 12.41
C LYS A 96 7.89 -13.23 13.24
N ILE A 97 6.81 -13.90 13.66
CA ILE A 97 6.88 -15.11 14.49
C ILE A 97 6.66 -16.34 13.66
N LEU A 98 5.70 -16.28 12.75
CA LEU A 98 5.27 -17.43 11.99
C LEU A 98 5.01 -17.03 10.55
N GLU A 99 5.34 -17.93 9.64
CA GLU A 99 5.03 -17.85 8.22
C GLU A 99 4.34 -19.15 7.84
N LEU A 100 3.14 -19.01 7.28
CA LEU A 100 2.28 -20.11 6.91
C LEU A 100 1.99 -20.02 5.42
N ARG A 101 1.95 -21.17 4.76
CA ARG A 101 1.46 -21.31 3.40
C ARG A 101 0.18 -22.14 3.35
N PRO A 102 -0.93 -21.60 3.88
CA PRO A 102 -2.18 -22.34 3.91
C PRO A 102 -2.80 -22.46 2.52
N PRO A 103 -3.69 -23.45 2.31
CA PRO A 103 -4.40 -23.58 1.06
C PRO A 103 -5.31 -22.37 0.82
N PHE A 104 -5.49 -22.00 -0.45
CA PHE A 104 -6.27 -20.84 -0.90
C PHE A 104 -7.62 -20.66 -0.15
N PRO A 105 -8.47 -21.70 0.01
CA PRO A 105 -9.76 -21.53 0.67
C PRO A 105 -9.64 -21.12 2.14
N LEU A 106 -8.61 -21.59 2.83
CA LEU A 106 -8.40 -21.28 4.25
C LEU A 106 -7.95 -19.83 4.42
N THR A 107 -7.06 -19.35 3.55
CA THR A 107 -6.68 -17.93 3.53
C THR A 107 -7.89 -17.04 3.28
N LEU A 108 -8.71 -17.39 2.29
CA LEU A 108 -9.90 -16.63 1.95
C LEU A 108 -10.89 -16.61 3.13
N LEU A 109 -11.14 -17.76 3.77
CA LEU A 109 -11.96 -17.85 4.98
C LEU A 109 -11.42 -16.94 6.09
N THR A 110 -10.11 -16.98 6.37
CA THR A 110 -9.50 -16.13 7.41
C THR A 110 -9.61 -14.65 7.08
N ILE A 111 -9.47 -14.24 5.82
CA ILE A 111 -9.69 -12.86 5.38
C ILE A 111 -11.15 -12.47 5.65
N PHE A 112 -12.12 -13.27 5.20
CA PHE A 112 -13.54 -12.98 5.40
C PHE A 112 -13.95 -12.91 6.88
N VAL A 113 -13.48 -13.86 7.71
CA VAL A 113 -13.73 -13.84 9.15
C VAL A 113 -13.11 -12.60 9.78
N SER A 114 -11.86 -12.29 9.44
CA SER A 114 -11.17 -11.13 10.02
C SER A 114 -11.82 -9.80 9.63
N LEU A 115 -12.22 -9.65 8.36
CA LEU A 115 -12.99 -8.49 7.88
C LEU A 115 -14.36 -8.42 8.56
N GLY A 116 -15.06 -9.54 8.66
CA GLY A 116 -16.35 -9.64 9.34
C GLY A 116 -16.26 -9.13 10.77
N LEU A 117 -15.25 -9.55 11.54
CA LEU A 117 -15.03 -9.05 12.90
C LEU A 117 -14.76 -7.55 12.94
N VAL A 118 -13.95 -7.01 12.02
CA VAL A 118 -13.69 -5.56 11.91
C VAL A 118 -15.00 -4.79 11.65
N PHE A 119 -15.82 -5.27 10.71
CA PHE A 119 -17.09 -4.63 10.38
C PHE A 119 -18.12 -4.72 11.53
N THR A 120 -18.25 -5.87 12.16
CA THR A 120 -19.19 -6.07 13.27
C THR A 120 -18.82 -5.19 14.47
N ASP A 121 -17.53 -5.07 14.79
CA ASP A 121 -17.06 -4.14 15.83
C ASP A 121 -17.40 -2.69 15.50
N GLY A 122 -17.12 -2.27 14.26
CA GLY A 122 -17.48 -0.94 13.77
C GLY A 122 -18.96 -0.63 13.91
N ALA A 123 -19.81 -1.55 13.47
CA ALA A 123 -21.27 -1.42 13.60
C ALA A 123 -21.70 -1.32 15.07
N ASN A 124 -21.16 -2.16 15.95
CA ASN A 124 -21.47 -2.15 17.38
C ASN A 124 -21.11 -0.82 18.04
N LYS A 125 -19.94 -0.25 17.72
CA LYS A 125 -19.52 1.08 18.21
C LYS A 125 -20.42 2.20 17.74
N ILE A 126 -20.90 2.15 16.49
CA ILE A 126 -21.87 3.11 15.96
C ILE A 126 -23.19 3.00 16.73
N VAL A 127 -23.71 1.78 16.90
CA VAL A 127 -24.96 1.53 17.65
C VAL A 127 -24.85 2.04 19.08
N ARG A 128 -23.70 1.83 19.74
CA ARG A 128 -23.45 2.36 21.10
C ARG A 128 -23.40 3.88 21.15
N ALA A 129 -22.74 4.51 20.18
CA ALA A 129 -22.68 5.97 20.10
C ALA A 129 -24.09 6.55 19.97
N VAL A 130 -24.90 6.02 19.05
CA VAL A 130 -26.30 6.42 18.87
C VAL A 130 -27.10 6.17 20.15
N ARG A 131 -27.01 4.98 20.75
CA ARG A 131 -27.72 4.65 22.00
C ARG A 131 -27.34 5.60 23.14
N SER A 132 -26.07 5.95 23.28
CA SER A 132 -25.61 6.87 24.32
C SER A 132 -26.15 8.28 24.13
N GLU A 133 -26.29 8.76 22.90
CA GLU A 133 -26.94 10.04 22.62
C GLU A 133 -28.43 10.02 22.98
N TYR A 134 -29.14 8.92 22.68
CA TYR A 134 -30.54 8.74 23.06
C TYR A 134 -30.74 8.62 24.58
N GLU A 135 -29.84 7.94 25.29
CA GLU A 135 -29.89 7.78 26.75
C GLU A 135 -29.51 9.06 27.49
N ASN A 136 -28.74 9.96 26.89
CA ASN A 136 -28.51 11.30 27.45
C ASN A 136 -29.76 12.21 27.36
N ILE A 137 -30.77 11.84 26.57
CA ILE A 137 -32.03 12.58 26.41
C ILE A 137 -33.14 12.08 27.36
N LYS A 138 -33.01 10.87 27.92
CA LYS A 138 -33.93 10.33 28.94
C LYS A 138 -33.17 10.00 30.24
N PRO A 139 -33.55 10.53 31.41
CA PRO A 139 -32.90 10.14 32.66
C PRO A 139 -33.07 8.63 32.88
N ARG A 140 -31.94 7.94 33.15
CA ARG A 140 -31.91 6.51 33.45
C ARG A 140 -32.25 6.29 34.92
N ASP A 141 -33.42 5.72 35.17
CA ASP A 141 -33.60 4.76 36.24
C ASP A 141 -33.05 3.41 35.73
N GLU A 142 -32.35 2.67 36.59
CA GLU A 142 -31.72 1.36 36.39
C GLU A 142 -30.23 1.33 35.96
N THR A 143 -29.45 0.79 36.90
CA THR A 143 -28.03 0.43 36.81
C THR A 143 -27.85 -0.84 35.97
N VAL A 144 -27.65 -0.66 34.66
CA VAL A 144 -27.26 -1.75 33.77
C VAL A 144 -25.83 -2.20 34.12
N MET A 145 -25.69 -3.39 34.70
CA MET A 145 -24.38 -4.04 34.91
C MET A 145 -23.63 -4.18 33.57
N PRO A 146 -22.32 -3.89 33.53
CA PRO A 146 -21.53 -4.05 32.31
C PRO A 146 -21.32 -5.54 32.03
N TYR A 147 -22.11 -6.09 31.10
CA TYR A 147 -21.81 -7.39 30.52
C TYR A 147 -20.41 -7.36 29.91
N PRO A 148 -19.57 -8.41 30.09
CA PRO A 148 -18.30 -8.52 29.40
C PRO A 148 -18.59 -8.50 27.90
N ASP A 149 -18.21 -7.40 27.27
CA ASP A 149 -18.47 -7.18 25.86
C ASP A 149 -17.51 -8.05 25.02
N PRO A 150 -18.02 -9.07 24.31
CA PRO A 150 -17.16 -9.93 23.47
C PRO A 150 -16.48 -9.13 22.35
N PHE A 151 -16.95 -7.91 22.08
CA PHE A 151 -16.37 -6.98 21.11
C PHE A 151 -15.29 -6.05 21.70
N SER A 152 -14.94 -6.17 22.98
CA SER A 152 -13.88 -5.35 23.60
C SER A 152 -12.47 -5.64 23.06
N LEU A 153 -12.24 -6.83 22.48
CA LEU A 153 -11.04 -7.19 21.72
C LEU A 153 -11.20 -6.75 20.26
N THR A 154 -11.20 -5.44 20.04
CA THR A 154 -11.54 -4.83 18.76
C THR A 154 -10.42 -5.07 17.74
N PRO A 155 -10.62 -5.89 16.69
CA PRO A 155 -9.61 -6.04 15.67
C PRO A 155 -9.53 -4.76 14.84
N ARG A 156 -8.32 -4.31 14.51
CA ARG A 156 -8.11 -3.17 13.62
C ARG A 156 -7.43 -3.61 12.36
N MET A 157 -7.79 -3.01 11.24
CA MET A 157 -7.19 -3.38 9.96
C MET A 157 -6.21 -2.31 9.50
N SER A 158 -5.03 -2.75 9.07
CA SER A 158 -4.09 -1.89 8.35
C SER A 158 -3.82 -2.43 6.95
N ILE A 159 -3.70 -1.54 5.99
CA ILE A 159 -3.41 -1.88 4.59
C ILE A 159 -2.16 -1.12 4.18
N TYR A 160 -1.19 -1.82 3.58
CA TYR A 160 0.11 -1.27 3.19
C TYR A 160 0.35 -1.40 1.69
N TYR A 161 0.84 -0.30 1.13
CA TYR A 161 1.23 -0.12 -0.25
C TYR A 161 2.76 -0.14 -0.35
N PRO A 162 3.35 -0.84 -1.33
CA PRO A 162 4.80 -0.88 -1.50
C PRO A 162 5.34 0.50 -1.91
N VAL A 163 6.55 0.83 -1.44
CA VAL A 163 7.28 2.05 -1.84
C VAL A 163 8.62 1.67 -2.44
N LEU A 164 8.69 1.67 -3.78
CA LEU A 164 9.86 1.50 -4.66
C LEU A 164 10.66 0.19 -4.49
N ASP A 165 10.96 -0.22 -3.26
CA ASP A 165 11.58 -1.47 -2.84
C ASP A 165 10.64 -2.11 -1.80
N ASP A 166 10.31 -3.41 -1.93
CA ASP A 166 9.35 -4.14 -1.06
C ASP A 166 9.68 -4.16 0.44
N ARG A 167 10.77 -3.49 0.84
CA ARG A 167 11.24 -3.30 2.21
C ARG A 167 10.60 -2.10 2.89
N THR A 168 10.07 -1.14 2.12
CA THR A 168 9.36 0.02 2.66
C THR A 168 7.95 0.02 2.12
N SER A 169 7.00 0.29 3.00
CA SER A 169 5.59 0.37 2.63
C SER A 169 4.92 1.49 3.42
N ILE A 170 3.98 2.17 2.77
CA ILE A 170 3.15 3.20 3.39
C ILE A 170 1.75 2.63 3.49
N GLY A 171 1.14 2.77 4.65
CA GLY A 171 -0.19 2.25 4.88
C GLY A 171 -0.98 3.12 5.82
N PHE A 172 -2.22 2.71 6.00
CA PHE A 172 -3.12 3.30 6.97
C PHE A 172 -3.71 2.22 7.87
N LEU A 173 -3.91 2.56 9.15
CA LEU A 173 -4.63 1.76 10.13
C LEU A 173 -6.01 2.36 10.33
N THR A 174 -7.06 1.54 10.22
CA THR A 174 -8.43 1.95 10.50
C THR A 174 -8.70 1.84 11.99
N ILE A 175 -9.20 2.92 12.59
CA ILE A 175 -9.56 2.94 14.01
C ILE A 175 -11.00 3.36 14.16
N ASP A 176 -11.80 2.44 14.68
CA ASP A 176 -13.17 2.65 15.15
C ASP A 176 -14.08 3.32 14.12
N PHE A 177 -13.76 3.22 12.83
CA PHE A 177 -14.51 3.87 11.76
C PHE A 177 -14.67 5.40 11.91
N ARG A 178 -13.75 6.03 12.65
CA ARG A 178 -13.72 7.47 12.93
C ARG A 178 -12.47 8.17 12.38
N HIS A 179 -11.33 7.49 12.39
CA HIS A 179 -10.08 8.06 11.91
C HIS A 179 -9.18 6.97 11.33
N PHE A 180 -8.18 7.45 10.60
CA PHE A 180 -7.09 6.65 10.07
C PHE A 180 -5.76 7.16 10.58
N GLU A 181 -4.88 6.23 10.93
CA GLU A 181 -3.48 6.55 11.23
C GLU A 181 -2.63 6.18 10.03
N LEU A 182 -1.89 7.14 9.48
CA LEU A 182 -0.90 6.88 8.45
C LEU A 182 0.40 6.42 9.08
N SER A 183 0.96 5.35 8.50
CA SER A 183 2.17 4.73 9.01
C SER A 183 3.11 4.25 7.91
N ILE A 184 4.40 4.38 8.17
CA ILE A 184 5.47 3.78 7.37
C ILE A 184 5.86 2.49 8.04
N LYS A 185 5.88 1.40 7.27
CA LYS A 185 6.39 0.10 7.67
C LYS A 185 7.66 -0.17 6.90
N GLN A 186 8.78 -0.26 7.62
CA GLN A 186 10.12 -0.41 7.04
C GLN A 186 10.82 -1.65 7.64
N ALA A 187 11.41 -2.49 6.79
CA ALA A 187 12.27 -3.57 7.26
C ALA A 187 13.56 -3.02 7.87
N LEU A 188 13.90 -3.46 9.08
CA LEU A 188 15.14 -3.08 9.76
C LEU A 188 16.30 -4.03 9.46
N GLU A 189 15.98 -5.22 8.95
CA GLU A 189 16.95 -6.27 8.66
C GLU A 189 16.82 -6.78 7.22
N PRO A 190 17.91 -7.28 6.61
CA PRO A 190 17.86 -7.89 5.28
C PRO A 190 16.89 -9.08 5.19
N ASN A 191 16.71 -9.80 6.30
CA ASN A 191 15.87 -10.99 6.41
C ASN A 191 14.39 -10.67 6.61
N ASN A 192 14.00 -9.39 6.71
CA ASN A 192 12.62 -8.92 6.86
C ASN A 192 11.85 -9.47 8.09
N ASN A 193 12.54 -10.05 9.07
CA ASN A 193 11.95 -10.58 10.30
C ASN A 193 11.55 -9.47 11.27
N ILE A 194 12.37 -8.42 11.35
CA ILE A 194 12.11 -7.24 12.16
C ILE A 194 11.71 -6.08 11.25
N ARG A 195 10.58 -5.45 11.57
CA ARG A 195 10.11 -4.25 10.87
C ARG A 195 9.80 -3.15 11.88
N SER A 196 10.16 -1.93 11.54
CA SER A 196 9.70 -0.73 12.23
C SER A 196 8.38 -0.29 11.64
N LEU A 197 7.46 0.11 12.49
CA LEU A 197 6.23 0.79 12.15
C LEU A 197 6.25 2.18 12.80
N ILE A 198 6.28 3.20 11.97
CA ILE A 198 6.34 4.60 12.38
C ILE A 198 5.02 5.25 12.00
N ARG A 199 4.25 5.67 13.00
CA ARG A 199 3.05 6.49 12.82
C ARG A 199 3.46 7.96 12.73
N PHE A 200 2.84 8.70 11.83
CA PHE A 200 3.21 10.10 11.62
C PHE A 200 2.01 11.05 11.46
N VAL A 201 0.83 10.59 11.04
CA VAL A 201 -0.35 11.47 10.85
C VAL A 201 -1.63 10.73 11.24
N ASP A 202 -2.51 11.43 11.93
CA ASP A 202 -3.88 11.00 12.19
C ASP A 202 -4.87 11.87 11.43
N ILE A 203 -5.77 11.22 10.70
CA ILE A 203 -6.80 11.89 9.92
C ILE A 203 -8.16 11.46 10.44
N TYR A 204 -8.88 12.39 11.05
CA TYR A 204 -10.29 12.21 11.35
C TYR A 204 -11.08 12.30 10.05
N SER A 205 -11.83 11.26 9.74
CA SER A 205 -12.58 11.16 8.50
C SER A 205 -14.01 10.71 8.77
N PRO A 206 -15.00 11.23 8.04
CA PRO A 206 -16.36 10.75 8.18
C PRO A 206 -16.45 9.27 7.80
N PHE A 207 -17.27 8.53 8.52
CA PHE A 207 -17.44 7.08 8.38
C PHE A 207 -17.56 6.58 6.92
N PRO A 208 -18.38 7.20 6.04
CA PRO A 208 -18.51 6.74 4.66
C PRO A 208 -17.22 6.85 3.85
N LEU A 209 -16.44 7.91 4.07
CA LEU A 209 -15.14 8.08 3.43
C LEU A 209 -14.20 6.96 3.87
N GLN A 210 -14.22 6.62 5.16
CA GLN A 210 -13.38 5.57 5.70
C GLN A 210 -13.71 4.19 5.13
N LEU A 211 -14.98 3.87 5.05
CA LEU A 211 -15.46 2.63 4.44
C LEU A 211 -15.11 2.59 2.95
N GLY A 212 -15.24 3.70 2.23
CA GLY A 212 -14.86 3.82 0.83
C GLY A 212 -13.37 3.52 0.60
N PHE A 213 -12.47 4.18 1.34
CA PHE A 213 -11.03 3.91 1.27
C PHE A 213 -10.72 2.44 1.58
N MET A 214 -11.37 1.89 2.59
CA MET A 214 -11.17 0.51 3.00
C MET A 214 -11.57 -0.48 1.91
N LEU A 215 -12.78 -0.34 1.34
CA LEU A 215 -13.28 -1.21 0.27
C LEU A 215 -12.44 -1.08 -1.01
N VAL A 216 -12.07 0.14 -1.40
CA VAL A 216 -11.20 0.37 -2.56
C VAL A 216 -9.84 -0.30 -2.35
N SER A 217 -9.27 -0.16 -1.15
CA SER A 217 -7.96 -0.75 -0.84
C SER A 217 -8.02 -2.28 -0.82
N ILE A 218 -9.06 -2.88 -0.24
CA ILE A 218 -9.28 -4.33 -0.30
C ILE A 218 -9.48 -4.80 -1.75
N GLY A 219 -10.26 -4.07 -2.54
CA GLY A 219 -10.48 -4.36 -3.96
C GLY A 219 -9.17 -4.32 -4.75
N LEU A 220 -8.36 -3.29 -4.55
CA LEU A 220 -7.03 -3.17 -5.17
C LEU A 220 -6.08 -4.28 -4.72
N PHE A 221 -6.13 -4.69 -3.45
CA PHE A 221 -5.34 -5.80 -2.94
C PHE A 221 -5.70 -7.12 -3.67
N LEU A 222 -6.99 -7.43 -3.77
CA LEU A 222 -7.48 -8.62 -4.48
C LEU A 222 -7.15 -8.57 -5.97
N CYS A 223 -7.36 -7.42 -6.63
CA CYS A 223 -7.00 -7.22 -8.03
C CYS A 223 -5.49 -7.42 -8.26
N GLY A 224 -4.63 -6.88 -7.39
CA GLY A 224 -3.19 -7.03 -7.48
C GLY A 224 -2.72 -8.48 -7.28
N ILE A 225 -3.39 -9.23 -6.40
CA ILE A 225 -3.17 -10.67 -6.23
C ILE A 225 -3.55 -11.44 -7.51
N ILE A 226 -4.75 -11.22 -8.05
CA ILE A 226 -5.22 -11.89 -9.27
C ILE A 226 -4.29 -11.60 -10.43
N TYR A 227 -3.87 -10.34 -10.58
CA TYR A 227 -2.93 -9.94 -11.62
C TYR A 227 -1.60 -10.68 -11.51
N ARG A 228 -1.00 -10.73 -10.31
CA ARG A 228 0.26 -11.44 -10.05
C ARG A 228 0.14 -12.94 -10.33
N PHE A 229 -0.98 -13.55 -9.93
CA PHE A 229 -1.26 -14.95 -10.23
C PHE A 229 -1.32 -15.23 -11.74
N CYS A 230 -2.07 -14.39 -12.49
CA CYS A 230 -2.14 -14.50 -13.95
C CYS A 230 -0.79 -14.31 -14.63
N GLN A 231 0.08 -13.43 -14.11
CA GLN A 231 1.43 -13.24 -14.63
C GLN A 231 2.32 -14.46 -14.36
N SER A 232 2.25 -15.06 -13.17
CA SER A 232 2.99 -16.28 -12.83
C SER A 232 2.67 -17.42 -13.79
N GLN A 233 1.38 -17.69 -14.02
CA GLN A 233 0.97 -18.74 -14.95
C GLN A 233 1.42 -18.49 -16.39
N LYS A 234 1.41 -17.23 -16.85
CA LYS A 234 1.93 -16.88 -18.18
C LYS A 234 3.42 -17.12 -18.29
N GLN A 235 4.19 -16.85 -17.24
CA GLN A 235 5.63 -17.08 -17.22
C GLN A 235 5.95 -18.58 -17.21
N GLU A 236 5.28 -19.36 -16.37
CA GLU A 236 5.42 -20.83 -16.33
C GLU A 236 5.15 -21.45 -17.71
N LEU A 237 4.04 -21.07 -18.35
CA LEU A 237 3.69 -21.56 -19.67
C LEU A 237 4.70 -21.15 -20.75
N LEU A 238 5.27 -19.94 -20.66
CA LEU A 238 6.33 -19.50 -21.57
C LEU A 238 7.64 -20.26 -21.36
N GLU A 239 7.96 -20.63 -20.12
CA GLU A 239 9.12 -21.45 -19.80
C GLU A 239 8.96 -22.88 -20.30
N GLU A 240 7.77 -23.48 -20.13
CA GLU A 240 7.44 -24.79 -20.69
C GLU A 240 7.56 -24.81 -22.22
N ILE A 241 7.02 -23.80 -22.91
CA ILE A 241 7.14 -23.69 -24.38
C ILE A 241 8.61 -23.55 -24.80
N LYS A 242 9.40 -22.74 -24.09
CA LYS A 242 10.83 -22.60 -24.39
C LYS A 242 11.58 -23.91 -24.19
N GLY A 243 11.29 -24.64 -23.11
CA GLY A 243 11.87 -25.95 -22.85
C GLY A 243 11.45 -27.02 -23.85
N ALA A 244 10.26 -26.92 -24.43
CA ALA A 244 9.78 -27.83 -25.47
C ALA A 244 10.37 -27.54 -26.87
N ILE A 245 10.86 -26.31 -27.09
CA ILE A 245 11.47 -25.88 -28.37
C ILE A 245 13.01 -26.08 -28.37
N SER A 246 13.63 -26.13 -27.19
CA SER A 246 15.07 -26.41 -27.01
C SER A 246 15.40 -27.89 -27.07
#